data_AF-A0A4Y7RP65-F1
#
_entry.id   AF-A0A4Y7RP65-F1
#
_cell.length_a   1.000
_cell.length_b   1.000
_cell.length_c   1.000
_cell.angle_alpha   90.00
_cell.angle_beta   90.00
_cell.angle_gamma   90.00
#
_symmetry.space_group_name_H-M   'P 1'
#
loop_
_entity.id
_entity.type
_entity.pdbx_description
1 polymer ?
#
loop_
_entity_poly.entity_id
_entity_poly.type
_entity_poly.pdbx_seq_one_letter_code
_entity_poly.pdbx_strand_id
1 'polypeptide(L)'
;MQPFTGSKTLGEWSYLLIAAGEKSTAGYSVGVTSISGSSDKLKVYYRVDGPLPGQVEAQVITYPYILVRIPANEAAVEFVEGNPQ
;
A
#
# COMPACT_ATOMS: atom_id res chain seq x y z
N MET A 1 11.75 -9.25 -1.32
CA MET A 1 11.60 -8.31 -0.19
C MET A 1 10.12 -8.11 0.05
N GLN A 2 9.68 -8.18 1.30
CA GLN A 2 8.30 -7.89 1.68
C GLN A 2 8.05 -6.38 1.62
N PRO A 3 6.88 -5.90 1.15
CA PRO A 3 6.53 -4.49 1.20
C PRO A 3 6.56 -3.94 2.62
N PHE A 4 6.96 -2.67 2.78
CA PHE A 4 6.75 -1.96 4.03
C PHE A 4 5.32 -1.45 4.09
N THR A 5 4.66 -1.64 5.24
CA THR A 5 3.36 -1.02 5.52
C THR A 5 3.40 -0.36 6.89
N GLY A 6 2.75 0.79 7.02
CA GLY A 6 2.72 1.53 8.27
C GLY A 6 1.64 2.58 8.31
N SER A 7 1.19 2.92 9.52
CA SER A 7 0.24 4.00 9.75
C SER A 7 0.81 5.01 10.73
N LYS A 8 0.42 6.27 10.56
CA LYS A 8 0.74 7.36 11.50
C LYS A 8 -0.42 8.31 11.62
N THR A 9 -0.88 8.55 12.85
CA THR A 9 -1.93 9.53 13.15
C THR A 9 -1.30 10.86 13.53
N LEU A 10 -1.81 11.95 12.95
CA LEU A 10 -1.38 13.33 13.23
C LEU A 10 -2.62 14.23 13.21
N GLY A 11 -3.07 14.64 14.39
CA GLY A 11 -4.30 15.41 14.56
C GLY A 11 -5.52 14.64 14.05
N GLU A 12 -6.36 15.31 13.27
CA GLU A 12 -7.61 14.76 12.71
C GLU A 12 -7.41 13.73 11.57
N TRP A 13 -6.17 13.34 11.26
CA TRP A 13 -5.86 12.50 10.11
C TRP A 13 -4.96 11.32 10.46
N SER A 14 -5.28 10.16 9.89
CA SER A 14 -4.39 8.99 9.83
C SER A 14 -3.83 8.82 8.42
N TYR A 15 -2.52 8.59 8.34
CA TYR A 15 -1.77 8.41 7.12
C TYR A 15 -1.35 6.94 7.00
N LEU A 16 -1.63 6.31 5.87
CA LEU A 16 -1.36 4.92 5.57
C LEU A 16 -0.32 4.85 4.44
N LEU A 17 0.84 4.27 4.71
CA LEU A 17 1.91 4.09 3.74
C LEU A 17 2.04 2.62 3.38
N ILE A 18 2.02 2.32 2.08
CA ILE A 18 2.44 1.04 1.53
C ILE A 18 3.58 1.33 0.54
N ALA A 19 4.74 0.75 0.77
CA ALA A 19 5.93 0.92 -0.07
C ALA A 19 6.46 -0.44 -0.53
N ALA A 20 6.60 -0.62 -1.85
CA ALA A 20 7.06 -1.87 -2.46
C ALA A 20 8.58 -2.10 -2.32
N GLY A 21 9.30 -1.13 -1.74
CA GLY A 21 10.75 -1.10 -1.69
C GLY A 21 11.36 -0.77 -3.05
N GLU A 22 12.67 -1.02 -3.16
CA GLU A 22 13.40 -0.85 -4.41
C GLU A 22 12.95 -1.87 -5.47
N LYS A 23 12.79 -1.40 -6.71
CA LYS A 23 12.55 -2.21 -7.90
C LYS A 23 13.56 -1.84 -8.97
N SER A 24 14.18 -2.83 -9.60
CA SER A 24 15.23 -2.63 -10.60
C SER A 24 14.71 -2.27 -11.99
N THR A 25 13.39 -2.30 -12.20
CA THR A 25 12.75 -1.94 -13.46
C THR A 25 11.56 -1.00 -13.24
N ALA A 26 11.14 -0.33 -14.31
CA ALA A 26 9.82 0.27 -14.39
C ALA A 26 8.71 -0.81 -14.39
N GLY A 27 7.45 -0.36 -14.41
CA GLY A 27 6.27 -1.23 -14.52
C GLY A 27 5.71 -1.75 -13.20
N TYR A 28 6.33 -1.45 -12.06
CA TYR A 28 5.76 -1.75 -10.75
C TYR A 28 4.85 -0.62 -10.24
N SER A 29 3.74 -0.99 -9.60
CA SER A 29 2.80 -0.07 -8.96
C SER A 29 2.31 -0.59 -7.61
N VAL A 30 1.89 0.33 -6.75
CA VAL A 30 1.22 0.02 -5.48
C VAL A 30 -0.17 0.61 -5.49
N GLY A 31 -1.18 -0.19 -5.20
CA GLY A 31 -2.58 0.23 -5.15
C GLY A 31 -3.27 -0.21 -3.87
N VAL A 32 -4.15 0.63 -3.33
CA VAL A 32 -5.11 0.23 -2.28
C VAL A 32 -6.39 -0.22 -2.96
N THR A 33 -6.82 -1.44 -2.68
CA THR A 33 -7.99 -2.07 -3.29
C THR A 33 -9.25 -1.92 -2.44
N SER A 34 -9.10 -1.83 -1.11
CA SER A 34 -10.20 -1.56 -0.19
C SER A 34 -9.69 -1.03 1.15
N ILE A 35 -10.46 -0.14 1.77
CA ILE A 35 -10.30 0.25 3.17
C ILE A 35 -11.65 0.01 3.84
N SER A 36 -11.70 -0.95 4.76
CA SER A 36 -12.95 -1.39 5.38
C SER A 36 -12.70 -1.86 6.79
N GLY A 37 -13.65 -1.65 7.69
CA GLY A 37 -13.51 -2.07 9.07
C GLY A 37 -14.52 -1.43 10.00
N SER A 38 -14.31 -1.63 11.29
CA SER A 38 -15.09 -1.08 12.39
C SER A 38 -14.25 -0.08 13.18
N SER A 39 -14.83 0.49 14.23
CA SER A 39 -14.18 1.50 15.09
C SER A 39 -12.94 0.99 15.83
N ASP A 40 -12.79 -0.32 15.98
CA ASP A 40 -11.71 -1.01 16.69
C ASP A 40 -10.64 -1.58 15.75
N LYS A 41 -11.01 -1.96 14.52
CA LYS A 41 -10.09 -2.55 13.55
C LYS A 41 -10.37 -2.07 12.13
N LEU A 42 -9.34 -1.53 11.49
CA LEU A 42 -9.37 -1.10 10.10
C LEU A 42 -8.51 -2.03 9.24
N LYS A 43 -9.10 -2.67 8.23
CA LYS A 43 -8.38 -3.45 7.22
C LYS A 43 -8.10 -2.60 5.99
N VAL A 44 -6.84 -2.58 5.60
CA VAL A 44 -6.35 -1.91 4.39
C VAL A 44 -5.86 -2.98 3.44
N TYR A 45 -6.67 -3.28 2.43
CA TYR A 45 -6.31 -4.20 1.37
C TYR A 45 -5.50 -3.47 0.31
N TYR A 46 -4.37 -4.04 -0.08
CA TYR A 46 -3.46 -3.44 -1.06
C TYR A 46 -2.88 -4.49 -1.99
N ARG A 47 -2.33 -4.03 -3.11
CA ARG A 47 -1.58 -4.85 -4.07
C ARG A 47 -0.30 -4.16 -4.48
N VAL A 48 0.71 -4.97 -4.73
CA VAL A 48 1.90 -4.58 -5.48
C VAL A 48 1.87 -5.32 -6.80
N ASP A 49 1.56 -4.59 -7.86
CA ASP A 49 1.51 -5.15 -9.21
C ASP A 49 2.86 -4.92 -9.89
N GLY A 50 3.34 -5.94 -10.60
CA GLY A 50 4.54 -5.86 -11.42
C GLY A 50 4.22 -5.75 -12.91
N PRO A 51 5.24 -5.57 -13.76
CA PRO A 51 5.07 -5.62 -15.19
C PRO A 51 4.50 -6.98 -15.64
N LEU A 52 3.81 -6.99 -16.78
CA LEU A 52 3.27 -8.23 -17.31
C LEU A 52 4.42 -9.20 -17.69
N PRO A 53 4.22 -10.52 -17.56
CA PRO A 53 5.21 -11.49 -18.01
C PRO A 53 5.59 -11.26 -19.48
N GLY A 54 6.89 -11.09 -19.76
CA GLY A 54 7.41 -10.84 -21.10
C GLY A 54 7.32 -9.38 -21.58
N GLN A 55 6.82 -8.46 -20.76
CA GLN A 55 6.84 -7.03 -21.07
C GLN A 55 8.27 -6.49 -21.02
N VAL A 56 8.65 -5.74 -22.06
CA VAL A 56 9.95 -5.04 -22.10
C VAL A 56 9.85 -3.78 -21.24
N GLU A 57 10.58 -3.77 -20.13
CA GLU A 57 10.62 -2.65 -19.19
C GLU A 57 11.93 -1.85 -19.31
N ALA A 58 11.85 -0.56 -18.97
CA ALA A 58 13.02 0.26 -18.78
C ALA A 58 13.82 -0.22 -17.54
N GLN A 59 15.14 -0.34 -17.70
CA GLN A 59 16.07 -0.68 -16.63
C GLN A 59 16.39 0.56 -15.80
N VAL A 60 15.52 0.89 -14.86
CA VAL A 60 15.64 2.04 -13.97
C VAL A 60 15.22 1.63 -12.56
N ILE A 61 16.02 2.06 -11.59
CA ILE A 61 15.71 1.84 -10.18
C ILE A 61 14.52 2.73 -9.80
N THR A 62 13.46 2.13 -9.27
CA THR A 62 12.26 2.82 -8.80
C THR A 62 11.92 2.44 -7.36
N TYR A 63 11.13 3.29 -6.69
CA TYR A 63 10.64 3.06 -5.34
C TYR A 63 9.12 3.27 -5.29
N PRO A 64 8.30 2.33 -5.79
CA PRO A 64 6.85 2.51 -5.85
C PRO A 64 6.23 2.54 -4.44
N TYR A 65 5.37 3.52 -4.19
CA TYR A 65 4.62 3.64 -2.95
C TYR A 65 3.27 4.31 -3.17
N ILE A 66 2.37 4.14 -2.20
CA ILE A 66 1.15 4.92 -2.09
C ILE A 66 1.00 5.43 -0.65
N LEU A 67 0.60 6.69 -0.52
CA LEU A 67 0.26 7.33 0.75
C LEU A 67 -1.22 7.72 0.70
N VAL A 68 -2.02 7.16 1.60
CA VAL A 68 -3.45 7.45 1.73
C VAL A 68 -3.69 8.20 3.03
N ARG A 69 -4.59 9.19 2.99
CA ARG A 69 -5.07 9.90 4.17
C ARG A 69 -6.53 9.56 4.43
N ILE A 70 -6.85 9.20 5.67
CA ILE A 70 -8.21 8.96 6.15
C ILE A 70 -8.46 9.79 7.42
N PRO A 71 -9.72 10.08 7.78
CA PRO A 71 -10.03 10.66 9.09
C PRO A 71 -9.42 9.82 10.22
N ALA A 72 -8.85 10.48 11.23
CA ALA A 72 -8.29 9.78 12.38
C ALA A 72 -9.34 8.98 13.12
N ASN A 73 -8.95 7.79 13.59
CA ASN A 73 -9.70 6.97 14.52
C ASN A 73 -8.72 6.17 15.39
N GLU A 74 -9.25 5.57 16.45
CA GLU A 74 -8.49 4.71 17.38
C GLU A 74 -8.36 3.26 16.87
N ALA A 75 -8.77 2.98 15.63
CA ALA A 75 -8.79 1.63 15.11
C ALA A 75 -7.37 1.12 14.85
N ALA A 76 -7.08 -0.11 15.28
CA ALA A 76 -5.85 -0.77 14.91
C ALA A 76 -5.85 -1.05 13.40
N VAL A 77 -4.79 -0.60 12.72
CA VAL A 77 -4.66 -0.78 11.26
C VAL A 77 -4.00 -2.12 10.96
N GLU A 78 -4.68 -2.97 10.20
CA GLU A 78 -4.16 -4.20 9.65
C GLU A 78 -4.03 -4.06 8.13
N PHE A 79 -2.82 -4.27 7.60
CA PHE A 79 -2.56 -4.26 6.17
C PHE A 79 -2.63 -5.69 5.63
N VAL A 80 -3.40 -5.90 4.57
CA VAL A 80 -3.61 -7.21 3.95
C VAL A 80 -3.28 -7.12 2.47
N GLU A 81 -2.36 -7.96 1.99
CA GLU A 81 -2.07 -8.04 0.56
C GLU A 81 -3.18 -8.85 -0.16
N GLY A 82 -3.75 -8.29 -1.21
CA GLY A 82 -4.80 -8.89 -2.03
C GLY A 82 -6.09 -8.08 -2.09
N ASN A 83 -7.22 -8.78 -2.21
CA ASN A 83 -8.55 -8.20 -2.30
C ASN A 83 -9.40 -8.66 -1.10
N PRO A 84 -10.43 -7.89 -0.70
CA PRO A 84 -11.45 -8.40 0.21
C PRO A 84 -12.11 -9.64 -0.41
N GLN A 85 -12.42 -10.64 0.42
CA GLN A 85 -13.20 -11.82 0.02
C GLN A 85 -14.69 -11.53 0.03
#